data_AF-A0A0G3BKU2-F1
#
_entry.id   AF-A0A0G3BKU2-F1
#
_cell.length_a   1.000
_cell.length_b   1.000
_cell.length_c   1.000
_cell.angle_alpha   90.00
_cell.angle_beta   90.00
_cell.angle_gamma   90.00
#
_symmetry.space_group_name_H-M   'P 1'
#
loop_
_entity.id
_entity.type
_entity.pdbx_description
1 polymer ?
#
loop_
_entity_poly.entity_id
_entity_poly.type
_entity_poly.pdbx_seq_one_letter_code
_entity_poly.pdbx_strand_id
1 'polypeptide(L)'
;MSAKPNELVMHKFMSSSQTERILTELDAVRIRRLLRRLQPPAGICETVELLLDTATVVPSARVPADVVTLHAQARLSSGAGLPRHVVTLCHPAAVDAAHGFISVFSPLGLALLGLREGDVVEWATPHGSFLSSRLEEVLFQPEANGELTR
;
A
#
# COMPACT_ATOMS: atom_id res chain seq x y z
N MET A 1 9.79 11.57 -28.15
CA MET A 1 8.72 10.60 -27.87
C MET A 1 8.43 10.68 -26.38
N SER A 2 7.36 11.38 -25.97
CA SER A 2 6.99 11.50 -24.56
C SER A 2 6.35 10.20 -24.10
N ALA A 3 6.95 9.54 -23.11
CA ALA A 3 6.29 8.45 -22.39
C ALA A 3 4.98 8.97 -21.79
N LYS A 4 3.91 8.19 -21.87
CA LYS A 4 2.62 8.57 -21.28
C LYS A 4 2.79 8.68 -19.76
N PRO A 5 2.07 9.58 -19.06
CA PRO A 5 2.19 9.74 -17.61
C PRO A 5 2.05 8.41 -16.83
N ASN A 6 1.20 7.50 -17.29
CA ASN A 6 1.05 6.16 -16.69
C ASN A 6 2.28 5.26 -16.86
N GLU A 7 2.99 5.34 -17.99
CA GLU A 7 4.20 4.54 -18.23
C GLU A 7 5.34 4.95 -17.29
N LEU A 8 5.48 6.25 -17.02
CA LEU A 8 6.52 6.75 -16.12
C LEU A 8 6.23 6.38 -14.65
N VAL A 9 4.96 6.39 -14.25
CA VAL A 9 4.51 5.95 -12.93
C VAL A 9 4.77 4.44 -12.76
N MET A 10 4.43 3.62 -13.75
CA MET A 10 4.69 2.18 -13.74
C MET A 10 6.19 1.85 -13.72
N HIS A 11 6.99 2.52 -14.55
CA HIS A 11 8.44 2.29 -14.63
C HIS A 11 9.18 2.66 -13.33
N LYS A 12 8.67 3.64 -12.56
CA LYS A 12 9.18 3.99 -11.24
C LYS A 12 8.69 3.01 -10.16
N PHE A 13 7.42 2.61 -10.18
CA PHE A 13 6.89 1.55 -9.31
C PHE A 13 7.68 0.24 -9.49
N MET A 14 8.07 -0.07 -10.73
CA MET A 14 8.96 -1.19 -11.09
C MET A 14 10.44 -0.94 -10.82
N SER A 15 10.89 0.30 -10.63
CA SER A 15 12.27 0.63 -10.21
C SER A 15 12.45 0.56 -8.69
N SER A 16 11.36 0.66 -7.92
CA SER A 16 11.32 0.41 -6.48
C SER A 16 11.22 -1.09 -6.14
N SER A 17 11.35 -1.97 -7.15
CA SER A 17 11.23 -3.44 -7.10
C SER A 17 12.28 -4.18 -6.26
N GLN A 18 13.09 -3.48 -5.46
CA GLN A 18 14.01 -4.15 -4.53
C GLN A 18 13.41 -4.42 -3.15
N THR A 19 12.23 -3.85 -2.82
CA THR A 19 11.61 -4.09 -1.52
C THR A 19 10.62 -5.26 -1.62
N GLU A 20 10.99 -6.37 -0.97
CA GLU A 20 10.13 -7.55 -0.84
C GLU A 20 8.80 -7.16 -0.16
N ARG A 21 7.69 -7.58 -0.76
CA ARG A 21 6.34 -7.31 -0.25
C ARG A 21 5.80 -8.55 0.43
N ILE A 22 5.19 -8.38 1.60
CA ILE A 22 4.51 -9.47 2.30
C ILE A 22 3.01 -9.18 2.36
N LEU A 23 2.19 -10.14 1.95
CA LEU A 23 0.73 -10.03 2.03
C LEU A 23 0.14 -11.24 2.77
N THR A 24 -0.99 -11.02 3.43
CA THR A 24 -1.78 -12.15 3.91
C THR A 24 -2.55 -12.81 2.77
N GLU A 25 -2.76 -14.12 2.85
CA GLU A 25 -3.64 -14.86 1.95
C GLU A 25 -5.04 -14.22 1.88
N LEU A 26 -5.55 -13.78 3.03
CA LEU A 26 -6.86 -13.15 3.17
C LEU A 26 -6.93 -11.81 2.43
N ASP A 27 -5.92 -10.95 2.60
CA ASP A 27 -5.86 -9.67 1.91
C ASP A 27 -5.71 -9.84 0.40
N ALA A 28 -4.89 -10.80 -0.04
CA ALA A 28 -4.75 -11.12 -1.46
C ALA A 28 -6.11 -11.50 -2.09
N VAL A 29 -6.92 -12.33 -1.40
CA VAL A 29 -8.27 -12.69 -1.85
C VAL A 29 -9.21 -11.48 -1.87
N ARG A 30 -9.18 -10.65 -0.82
CA ARG A 30 -10.03 -9.44 -0.72
C ARG A 30 -9.71 -8.44 -1.81
N ILE A 31 -8.45 -8.16 -2.03
CA ILE A 31 -7.98 -7.21 -3.03
C ILE A 31 -8.38 -7.67 -4.43
N ARG A 32 -8.18 -8.95 -4.77
CA ARG A 32 -8.67 -9.51 -6.06
C ARG A 32 -10.18 -9.39 -6.20
N ARG A 33 -10.95 -9.60 -5.12
CA ARG A 33 -12.41 -9.41 -5.13
C ARG A 33 -12.80 -7.95 -5.36
N LEU A 34 -12.10 -7.01 -4.74
CA LEU A 34 -12.32 -5.57 -4.93
C LEU A 34 -12.00 -5.14 -6.36
N LEU A 35 -10.89 -5.61 -6.93
CA LEU A 35 -10.53 -5.34 -8.33
C LEU A 35 -11.67 -5.75 -9.28
N ARG A 36 -12.15 -7.00 -9.16
CA ARG A 36 -13.25 -7.50 -9.98
C ARG A 36 -14.54 -6.70 -9.80
N ARG A 37 -14.84 -6.26 -8.57
CA ARG A 37 -16.09 -5.53 -8.26
C ARG A 37 -16.06 -4.09 -8.73
N LEU A 38 -14.93 -3.40 -8.56
CA LEU A 38 -14.84 -1.96 -8.80
C LEU A 38 -14.37 -1.62 -10.21
N GLN A 39 -13.72 -2.57 -10.90
CA GLN A 39 -13.19 -2.40 -12.25
C GLN A 39 -12.42 -1.08 -12.41
N PRO A 40 -11.38 -0.83 -11.59
CA PRO A 40 -10.63 0.41 -11.65
C PRO A 40 -9.92 0.55 -13.00
N PRO A 41 -9.40 1.76 -13.34
CA PRO A 41 -8.62 1.98 -14.55
C PRO A 41 -7.51 0.93 -14.74
N ALA A 42 -7.24 0.56 -16.00
CA ALA A 42 -6.30 -0.53 -16.34
C ALA A 42 -4.94 -0.42 -15.63
N GLY A 43 -4.38 0.80 -15.53
CA GLY A 43 -3.10 1.01 -14.84
C GLY A 43 -3.11 0.62 -13.36
N ILE A 44 -4.23 0.84 -12.65
CA ILE A 44 -4.39 0.37 -11.26
C ILE A 44 -4.51 -1.15 -11.22
N CYS A 45 -5.30 -1.73 -12.13
CA CYS A 45 -5.47 -3.18 -12.22
C CYS A 45 -4.13 -3.89 -12.43
N GLU A 46 -3.35 -3.44 -13.41
CA GLU A 46 -2.02 -3.99 -13.73
C GLU A 46 -1.05 -3.86 -12.54
N THR A 47 -1.04 -2.70 -11.85
CA THR A 47 -0.19 -2.50 -10.67
C THR A 47 -0.55 -3.45 -9.53
N VAL A 48 -1.85 -3.66 -9.30
CA VAL A 48 -2.32 -4.56 -8.23
C VAL A 48 -2.05 -6.02 -8.56
N GLU A 49 -2.30 -6.46 -9.79
CA GLU A 49 -2.01 -7.84 -10.20
C GLU A 49 -0.51 -8.13 -10.10
N LEU A 50 0.35 -7.21 -10.56
CA LEU A 50 1.80 -7.34 -10.40
C LEU A 50 2.22 -7.43 -8.93
N LEU A 51 1.66 -6.57 -8.06
CA LEU A 51 1.93 -6.62 -6.63
C LEU A 51 1.54 -7.99 -6.04
N LEU A 52 0.34 -8.48 -6.36
CA LEU A 52 -0.16 -9.77 -5.89
C LEU A 52 0.64 -10.97 -6.41
N ASP A 53 1.20 -10.89 -7.61
CA ASP A 53 1.98 -11.97 -8.23
C ASP A 53 3.43 -12.01 -7.73
N THR A 54 3.97 -10.87 -7.29
CA THR A 54 5.36 -10.74 -6.81
C THR A 54 5.51 -10.79 -5.29
N ALA A 55 4.44 -10.57 -4.53
CA ALA A 55 4.48 -10.57 -3.08
C ALA A 55 4.66 -11.98 -2.48
N THR A 56 5.42 -12.05 -1.39
CA THR A 56 5.46 -13.22 -0.51
C THR A 56 4.12 -13.31 0.23
N VAL A 57 3.31 -14.32 -0.10
CA VAL A 57 2.00 -14.53 0.51
C VAL A 57 2.12 -15.49 1.70
N VAL A 58 1.60 -15.09 2.86
CA VAL A 58 1.63 -15.88 4.10
C VAL A 58 0.25 -15.98 4.74
N PRO A 59 -0.02 -17.02 5.56
CA PRO A 59 -1.22 -17.04 6.40
C PRO A 59 -1.28 -15.82 7.32
N SER A 60 -2.48 -15.29 7.62
CA SER A 60 -2.65 -14.12 8.50
C SER A 60 -1.98 -14.30 9.87
N ALA A 61 -1.97 -15.52 10.43
CA ALA A 61 -1.30 -15.79 11.70
C ALA A 61 0.25 -15.75 11.64
N ARG A 62 0.83 -15.61 10.45
CA ARG A 62 2.28 -15.61 10.22
C ARG A 62 2.80 -14.29 9.65
N VAL A 63 1.94 -13.33 9.38
CA VAL A 63 2.40 -12.02 8.92
C VAL A 63 3.17 -11.33 10.06
N PRO A 64 4.37 -10.80 9.81
CA PRO A 64 5.10 -10.04 10.81
C PRO A 64 4.34 -8.77 11.24
N ALA A 65 4.42 -8.41 12.52
CA ALA A 65 3.68 -7.26 13.06
C ALA A 65 4.16 -5.90 12.52
N ASP A 66 5.38 -5.84 11.99
CA ASP A 66 5.99 -4.67 11.36
C ASP A 66 5.54 -4.47 9.90
N VAL A 67 4.66 -5.32 9.35
CA VAL A 67 4.18 -5.25 7.97
C VAL A 67 2.84 -4.53 7.87
N VAL A 68 2.69 -3.64 6.89
CA VAL A 68 1.43 -2.95 6.59
C VAL A 68 0.48 -3.90 5.84
N THR A 69 -0.54 -4.40 6.53
CA THR A 69 -1.67 -5.16 5.95
C THR A 69 -2.86 -4.26 5.65
N LEU A 70 -3.92 -4.81 5.05
CA LEU A 70 -5.18 -4.07 4.91
C LEU A 70 -5.74 -3.73 6.30
N HIS A 71 -6.28 -2.52 6.48
CA HIS A 71 -6.73 -1.99 7.78
C HIS A 71 -5.62 -1.68 8.79
N ALA A 72 -4.35 -1.89 8.44
CA ALA A 72 -3.24 -1.41 9.24
C ALA A 72 -3.18 0.12 9.28
N GLN A 73 -2.72 0.64 10.42
CA GLN A 73 -2.40 2.05 10.62
C GLN A 73 -0.88 2.21 10.68
N ALA A 74 -0.35 3.14 9.89
CA ALA A 74 1.08 3.36 9.71
C ALA A 74 1.44 4.82 9.95
N ARG A 75 2.61 5.06 10.54
CA ARG A 75 3.22 6.38 10.66
C ARG A 75 4.30 6.56 9.60
N LEU A 76 4.16 7.62 8.83
CA LEU A 76 5.10 8.02 7.79
C LEU A 76 5.82 9.30 8.18
N SER A 77 7.10 9.41 7.81
CA SER A 77 7.84 10.67 7.92
C SER A 77 8.66 10.96 6.67
N SER A 78 8.73 12.25 6.33
CA SER A 78 9.54 12.73 5.19
C SER A 78 10.96 13.12 5.60
N GLY A 79 11.37 12.85 6.85
CA GLY A 79 12.68 13.23 7.40
C GLY A 79 12.61 13.87 8.78
N ALA A 80 13.77 14.03 9.43
CA ALA A 80 13.86 14.58 10.79
C ALA A 80 13.31 16.02 10.84
N GLY A 81 12.38 16.28 11.77
CA GLY A 81 11.78 17.60 11.98
C GLY A 81 10.63 17.96 11.04
N LEU A 82 10.27 17.08 10.10
CA LEU A 82 9.09 17.26 9.25
C LEU A 82 7.83 16.66 9.88
N PRO A 83 6.62 17.14 9.49
CA PRO A 83 5.37 16.57 9.96
C PRO A 83 5.30 15.06 9.71
N ARG A 84 4.89 14.32 10.74
CA ARG A 84 4.59 12.90 10.63
C ARG A 84 3.13 12.74 10.22
N HIS A 85 2.86 11.81 9.32
CA HIS A 85 1.52 11.52 8.84
C HIS A 85 1.12 10.13 9.31
N VAL A 86 -0.04 10.02 9.94
CA VAL A 86 -0.64 8.73 10.27
C VAL A 86 -1.70 8.43 9.22
N VAL A 87 -1.61 7.24 8.62
CA VAL A 87 -2.55 6.79 7.60
C VAL A 87 -3.06 5.39 7.95
N THR A 88 -4.31 5.12 7.62
CA THR A 88 -4.92 3.80 7.74
C THR A 88 -5.32 3.30 6.36
N LEU A 89 -4.82 2.12 5.96
CA LEU A 89 -5.22 1.49 4.70
C LEU A 89 -6.64 0.96 4.81
N CYS A 90 -7.51 1.34 3.89
CA CYS A 90 -8.89 0.89 3.90
C CYS A 90 -9.40 0.52 2.51
N HIS A 91 -10.56 -0.12 2.48
CA HIS A 91 -11.28 -0.32 1.23
C HIS A 91 -11.69 1.02 0.60
N PRO A 92 -11.81 1.10 -0.74
CA PRO A 92 -12.23 2.34 -1.42
C PRO A 92 -13.55 2.95 -0.90
N ALA A 93 -14.48 2.12 -0.43
CA ALA A 93 -15.77 2.57 0.12
C ALA A 93 -15.68 3.15 1.55
N ALA A 94 -14.55 3.00 2.22
CA ALA A 94 -14.34 3.42 3.62
C ALA A 94 -13.32 4.57 3.73
N VAL A 95 -13.03 5.25 2.62
CA VAL A 95 -12.10 6.38 2.59
C VAL A 95 -12.66 7.55 3.39
N ASP A 96 -11.82 8.09 4.25
CA ASP A 96 -12.07 9.30 5.02
C ASP A 96 -10.73 10.03 5.21
N ALA A 97 -10.40 10.87 4.24
CA ALA A 97 -9.13 11.58 4.21
C ALA A 97 -8.96 12.55 5.39
N ALA A 98 -10.06 13.08 5.94
CA ALA A 98 -10.01 13.99 7.09
C ALA A 98 -9.51 13.27 8.35
N HIS A 99 -9.76 11.96 8.45
CA HIS A 99 -9.33 11.11 9.56
C HIS A 99 -8.15 10.18 9.19
N GLY A 100 -7.48 10.41 8.06
CA GLY A 100 -6.30 9.65 7.64
C GLY A 100 -6.59 8.28 7.01
N PHE A 101 -7.84 7.96 6.69
CA PHE A 101 -8.20 6.72 5.99
C PHE A 101 -7.98 6.88 4.50
N ILE A 102 -7.04 6.11 3.95
CA ILE A 102 -6.69 6.14 2.53
C ILE A 102 -7.06 4.82 1.87
N SER A 103 -7.47 4.91 0.59
CA SER A 103 -7.80 3.70 -0.16
C SER A 103 -6.55 2.86 -0.42
N VAL A 104 -6.67 1.54 -0.28
CA VAL A 104 -5.67 0.57 -0.74
C VAL A 104 -5.38 0.69 -2.24
N PHE A 105 -6.30 1.27 -3.04
CA PHE A 105 -6.10 1.52 -4.48
C PHE A 105 -5.64 2.94 -4.81
N SER A 106 -5.41 3.79 -3.80
CA SER A 106 -4.72 5.07 -4.03
C SER A 106 -3.24 4.83 -4.34
N PRO A 107 -2.53 5.77 -5.00
CA PRO A 107 -1.10 5.62 -5.27
C PRO A 107 -0.28 5.35 -4.00
N LEU A 108 -0.55 6.07 -2.91
CA LEU A 108 0.11 5.83 -1.62
C LEU A 108 -0.32 4.48 -1.01
N GLY A 109 -1.60 4.11 -1.10
CA GLY A 109 -2.10 2.85 -0.55
C GLY A 109 -1.46 1.62 -1.19
N LEU A 110 -1.33 1.61 -2.52
CA LEU A 110 -0.63 0.56 -3.26
C LEU A 110 0.86 0.54 -2.93
N ALA A 111 1.47 1.72 -2.82
CA ALA A 111 2.87 1.83 -2.48
C ALA A 111 3.17 1.37 -1.03
N LEU A 112 2.22 1.49 -0.10
CA LEU A 112 2.39 1.05 1.30
C LEU A 112 2.11 -0.42 1.55
N LEU A 113 1.14 -0.99 0.84
CA LEU A 113 0.63 -2.32 1.14
C LEU A 113 1.76 -3.37 1.09
N GLY A 114 1.98 -4.08 2.18
CA GLY A 114 3.00 -5.11 2.32
C GLY A 114 4.43 -4.62 2.50
N LEU A 115 4.65 -3.31 2.70
CA LEU A 115 5.93 -2.77 3.19
C LEU A 115 6.08 -3.02 4.69
N ARG A 116 7.33 -2.95 5.16
CA ARG A 116 7.69 -3.11 6.57
C ARG A 116 8.27 -1.84 7.20
N GLU A 117 8.21 -1.76 8.53
CA GLU A 117 8.88 -0.70 9.28
C GLU A 117 10.34 -0.50 8.83
N GLY A 118 10.72 0.74 8.62
CA GLY A 118 12.03 1.12 8.09
C GLY A 118 12.09 1.24 6.57
N ASP A 119 11.15 0.67 5.81
CA ASP A 119 11.11 0.82 4.36
C ASP A 119 10.84 2.27 3.94
N VAL A 120 11.27 2.59 2.72
CA VAL A 120 10.91 3.84 2.07
C VAL A 120 9.74 3.56 1.13
N VAL A 121 8.65 4.29 1.31
CA VAL A 121 7.53 4.32 0.39
C VAL A 121 7.69 5.47 -0.59
N GLU A 122 7.51 5.19 -1.88
CA GLU A 122 7.54 6.18 -2.95
C GLU A 122 6.24 6.09 -3.75
N TRP A 123 5.63 7.24 -4.07
CA TRP A 123 4.39 7.26 -4.85
C TRP A 123 4.27 8.52 -5.70
N ALA A 124 3.49 8.42 -6.78
CA ALA A 124 3.10 9.56 -7.59
C ALA A 124 1.87 10.24 -6.99
N THR A 125 1.90 11.56 -6.90
CA THR A 125 0.75 12.39 -6.54
C THR A 125 -0.18 12.56 -7.74
N PRO A 126 -1.47 12.88 -7.53
CA PRO A 126 -2.40 13.21 -8.62
C PRO A 126 -1.93 14.36 -9.52
N HIS A 127 -1.04 15.23 -9.02
CA HIS A 127 -0.46 16.36 -9.75
C HIS A 127 0.80 15.99 -10.56
N GLY A 128 1.20 14.72 -10.56
CA GLY A 128 2.35 14.23 -11.32
C GLY A 128 3.71 14.41 -10.63
N SER A 129 3.75 14.99 -9.42
CA SER A 129 4.95 15.01 -8.59
C SER A 129 5.17 13.65 -7.91
N PHE A 130 6.42 13.26 -7.71
CA PHE A 130 6.78 12.07 -6.95
C PHE A 130 7.13 12.47 -5.51
N LEU A 131 6.59 11.74 -4.54
CA LEU A 131 6.90 11.89 -3.12
C LEU A 131 7.52 10.61 -2.59
N SER A 132 8.31 10.75 -1.53
CA SER A 132 8.84 9.63 -0.75
C SER A 132 8.70 9.91 0.75
N SER A 133 8.55 8.85 1.53
CA SER A 133 8.55 8.91 3.00
C SER A 133 9.04 7.59 3.57
N ARG A 134 9.61 7.62 4.77
CA ARG A 134 9.94 6.41 5.52
C ARG A 134 8.70 5.92 6.26
N LEU A 135 8.44 4.63 6.21
CA LEU A 135 7.54 3.95 7.12
C LEU A 135 8.24 3.86 8.48
N GLU A 136 7.89 4.74 9.42
CA GLU A 136 8.54 4.79 10.73
C GLU A 136 8.04 3.66 11.64
N GLU A 137 6.73 3.41 11.65
CA GLU A 137 6.09 2.49 12.59
C GLU A 137 4.74 2.02 12.05
N VAL A 138 4.40 0.75 12.29
CA VAL A 138 3.05 0.18 12.15
C VAL A 138 2.36 0.28 13.51
N LEU A 139 1.49 1.29 13.65
CA LEU A 139 0.81 1.61 14.91
C LEU A 139 -0.28 0.60 15.27
N PHE A 140 -0.88 0.01 14.26
CA PHE A 140 -1.90 -1.01 14.40
C PHE A 140 -1.86 -1.93 13.20
N GLN A 141 -1.91 -3.24 13.46
CA GLN A 141 -2.10 -4.28 12.47
C GLN A 141 -3.19 -5.22 12.97
N PRO A 142 -4.25 -5.50 12.18
CA PRO A 142 -5.32 -6.42 12.59
C PRO A 142 -4.78 -7.77 13.06
N GLU A 143 -3.84 -8.35 12.32
CA GLU A 143 -3.30 -9.68 12.59
C GLU A 143 -2.52 -9.74 13.91
N ALA A 144 -1.65 -8.77 14.18
CA ALA A 144 -0.94 -8.64 15.46
C ALA A 144 -1.89 -8.44 16.66
N ASN A 145 -3.13 -7.97 16.42
CA ASN A 145 -4.16 -7.76 17.43
C ASN A 145 -5.19 -8.91 17.48
N GLY A 146 -4.92 -10.04 16.80
CA GLY A 146 -5.78 -11.22 16.82
C GLY A 146 -6.98 -11.18 15.88
N GLU A 147 -7.11 -10.14 15.05
CA GLU A 147 -8.20 -9.98 14.08
C GLU A 147 -7.91 -10.73 12.75
N LEU A 148 -7.71 -12.05 12.83
CA LEU A 148 -7.22 -12.85 11.69
C LEU A 148 -8.21 -13.06 10.54
N THR A 149 -9.46 -12.62 10.70
CA THR A 149 -10.55 -12.86 9.72
C THR A 149 -11.31 -11.60 9.33
N ARG A 150 -11.03 -10.46 9.98
CA ARG A 150 -11.80 -9.22 9.84
C ARG A 150 -11.68 -8.65 8.45
#